data_AF-A0A967CDH0-F1
#
_entry.id   AF-A0A967CDH0-F1
#
_cell.length_a   1.000
_cell.length_b   1.000
_cell.length_c   1.000
_cell.angle_alpha   90.00
_cell.angle_beta   90.00
_cell.angle_gamma   90.00
#
_symmetry.space_group_name_H-M   'P 1'
#
loop_
_entity.id
_entity.type
_entity.pdbx_description
1 polymer ?
#
loop_
_entity_poly.entity_id
_entity_poly.type
_entity_poly.pdbx_seq_one_letter_code
_entity_poly.pdbx_strand_id
1 'polypeptide(L)' 'MQKDRDQIFLAEALKLAKEGLYTTHPNPRVGCLLVKDDAV' A
#
# COMPACT_ATOMS: atom_id res chain seq x y z
N MET A 1 18.58 6.81 -1.26
CA MET A 1 18.20 7.71 -0.13
C MET A 1 16.91 7.19 0.50
N GLN A 2 16.59 7.53 1.75
CA GLN A 2 15.37 7.05 2.46
C GLN A 2 14.08 7.18 1.61
N LYS A 3 13.96 8.27 0.82
CA LYS A 3 12.87 8.54 -0.13
C LYS A 3 12.59 7.42 -1.15
N ASP A 4 13.63 6.74 -1.62
CA ASP A 4 13.46 5.73 -2.68
C ASP A 4 12.75 4.48 -2.13
N ARG A 5 12.98 4.14 -0.85
CA ARG A 5 12.33 3.00 -0.19
C ARG A 5 10.87 3.30 0.17
N ASP A 6 10.58 4.50 0.64
CA ASP A 6 9.20 4.91 0.94
C ASP A 6 8.30 4.80 -0.30
N GLN A 7 8.81 5.17 -1.48
CA GLN A 7 8.09 5.05 -2.74
C GLN A 7 7.81 3.58 -3.12
N ILE A 8 8.75 2.68 -2.85
CA ILE A 8 8.57 1.24 -3.09
C ILE A 8 7.46 0.68 -2.19
N PHE A 9 7.51 0.96 -0.88
CA PHE A 9 6.49 0.47 0.04
C PHE A 9 5.11 1.09 -0.21
N LEU A 10 5.05 2.38 -0.59
CA LEU A 10 3.80 3.01 -0.98
C LEU A 10 3.24 2.40 -2.27
N ALA A 11 4.07 2.08 -3.26
CA ALA A 11 3.63 1.40 -4.48
C ALA A 11 3.01 0.02 -4.15
N GLU A 12 3.55 -0.70 -3.17
CA GLU A 12 2.99 -1.97 -2.70
C GLU A 12 1.65 -1.76 -1.96
N ALA A 13 1.55 -0.74 -1.10
CA ALA A 13 0.29 -0.40 -0.43
C ALA A 13 -0.82 -0.07 -1.44
N LEU A 14 -0.47 0.62 -2.53
CA LEU A 14 -1.40 0.93 -3.61
C LEU A 14 -1.80 -0.32 -4.41
N LYS A 15 -0.94 -1.34 -4.52
CA LYS A 15 -1.33 -2.64 -5.11
C LYS A 15 -2.36 -3.34 -4.24
N LEU A 16 -2.14 -3.42 -2.93
CA LEU A 16 -3.12 -3.99 -1.98
C LEU A 16 -4.47 -3.25 -2.08
N ALA A 17 -4.46 -1.92 -2.13
CA ALA A 17 -5.67 -1.13 -2.31
C ALA A 17 -6.45 -1.49 -3.59
N LYS A 18 -5.76 -1.88 -4.69
CA LYS A 18 -6.43 -2.22 -5.95
C LYS A 18 -7.31 -3.47 -5.84
N GLU A 19 -7.03 -4.38 -4.91
CA GLU A 19 -7.82 -5.61 -4.73
C GLU A 19 -9.28 -5.32 -4.35
N GLY A 20 -9.55 -4.19 -3.71
CA GLY A 20 -10.91 -3.74 -3.39
C GLY A 20 -11.74 -3.20 -4.56
N LEU A 21 -11.23 -3.21 -5.80
CA LEU A 21 -11.85 -2.58 -6.98
C LEU A 21 -13.33 -2.94 -7.19
N TYR A 22 -13.73 -4.18 -6.89
CA TYR A 22 -15.07 -4.68 -7.19
C TYR A 22 -15.95 -4.91 -5.95
N THR A 23 -15.41 -4.70 -4.74
CA THR A 23 -16.08 -5.13 -3.50
C THR A 23 -16.23 -4.02 -2.47
N THR A 24 -15.49 -2.91 -2.58
CA THR A 24 -15.48 -1.91 -1.51
C THR A 24 -16.52 -0.80 -1.66
N HIS A 25 -17.25 -0.69 -2.78
CA HIS A 25 -18.26 0.37 -2.94
C HIS A 25 -19.34 0.32 -1.84
N PRO A 26 -19.70 1.44 -1.17
CA PRO A 26 -19.36 2.85 -1.46
C PRO A 26 -18.07 3.38 -0.81
N ASN A 27 -17.34 2.54 -0.09
CA ASN A 27 -16.16 2.90 0.67
C ASN A 27 -14.91 3.05 -0.23
N PRO A 28 -13.95 3.90 0.17
CA PRO A 28 -12.67 4.01 -0.52
C PRO A 28 -11.88 2.71 -0.41
N ARG A 29 -10.99 2.50 -1.38
CA ARG A 29 -10.02 1.42 -1.36
C ARG A 29 -8.79 1.85 -0.58
N VAL A 30 -8.37 1.04 0.38
CA VAL A 30 -7.25 1.36 1.26
C VAL A 30 -6.33 0.15 1.34
N GLY A 31 -5.03 0.38 1.23
CA GLY A 31 -3.99 -0.60 1.49
C GLY A 31 -3.01 -0.03 2.50
N CYS A 32 -2.46 -0.88 3.37
CA CYS A 32 -1.56 -0.51 4.45
C CYS A 32 -0.40 -1.50 4.51
N LEU A 33 0.80 -0.99 4.69
CA LEU A 33 1.98 -1.77 5.03
C LEU A 33 2.54 -1.24 6.35
N LEU A 34 2.97 -2.16 7.21
CA LEU A 34 3.81 -1.85 8.36
C LEU A 34 5.22 -2.32 8.00
N VAL A 35 6.22 -1.47 8.21
CA VAL A 35 7.60 -1.78 7.85
C VAL A 35 8.48 -1.61 9.08
N LYS A 36 9.34 -2.59 9.35
CA LYS A 36 10.36 -2.54 10.39
C LYS A 36 11.66 -3.10 9.82
N ASP A 37 12.75 -2.37 10.00
CA ASP A 37 14.08 -2.79 9.55
C ASP A 37 14.10 -3.19 8.06
N ASP A 38 13.44 -2.39 7.21
CA ASP A 38 13.27 -2.59 5.76
C ASP A 38 12.47 -3.85 5.35
N ALA A 39 11.83 -4.54 6.30
CA ALA A 39 10.95 -5.69 6.07
C ALA A 39 9.48 -5.35 6.36
N VAL A 40 8.57 -5.95 5.59
CA VAL A 40 7.11 -5.84 5.74
C VAL A 40 6.58 -6.94 6.66
#